data_AF-A0A954ZB38-F1
#
_entry.id   AF-A0A954ZB38-F1
#
_cell.length_a   1.000
_cell.length_b   1.000
_cell.length_c   1.000
_cell.angle_alpha   90.00
_cell.angle_beta   90.00
_cell.angle_gamma   90.00
#
_symmetry.space_group_name_H-M   'P 1'
#
loop_
_entity.id
_entity.type
_entity.pdbx_description
1 polymer ?
#
loop_
_entity_poly.entity_id
_entity_poly.type
_entity_poly.pdbx_seq_one_letter_code
_entity_poly.pdbx_strand_id
1 'polypeptide(L)'
;MQIYGPSHIHAAQNSKGPHSSRTSSAGSASRPQAADSVDISAAAEAALEASETDGVRADLVARIRGEIASGSYETPEKMDAALDRLLDAIG
;
A
#
# COMPACT_ATOMS: atom_id res chain seq x y z
N MET A 1 41.94 46.74 -36.35
CA MET A 1 40.58 46.16 -36.39
C MET A 1 40.70 44.77 -36.98
N GLN A 2 40.76 43.74 -36.14
CA GLN A 2 40.84 42.34 -36.56
C GLN A 2 39.76 41.59 -35.78
N ILE A 3 38.68 41.23 -36.47
CA ILE A 3 37.53 40.55 -35.90
C ILE A 3 37.79 39.05 -36.14
N TYR A 4 38.09 38.32 -35.07
CA TYR A 4 38.19 36.86 -35.12
C TYR A 4 36.76 36.27 -35.18
N GLY A 5 36.49 35.45 -36.19
CA GLY A 5 35.21 34.78 -36.40
C GLY A 5 34.91 33.68 -35.36
N PRO A 6 33.65 33.22 -35.26
CA PRO A 6 33.20 32.36 -34.18
C PRO A 6 33.39 30.88 -34.53
N SER A 7 34.53 30.30 -34.19
CA SER A 7 34.68 28.84 -34.15
C SER A 7 35.85 28.40 -33.28
N HIS A 8 35.63 28.36 -31.96
CA HIS A 8 36.44 27.54 -31.05
C HIS A 8 35.53 26.56 -30.30
N ILE A 9 35.12 25.50 -30.99
CA ILE A 9 34.42 24.37 -30.38
C ILE A 9 35.45 23.63 -29.51
N HIS A 10 35.27 23.68 -28.18
CA HIS A 10 36.06 22.86 -27.27
C HIS A 10 35.43 21.47 -27.23
N ALA A 11 36.19 20.45 -27.64
CA ALA A 11 35.78 19.06 -27.45
C ALA A 11 35.77 18.71 -25.95
N ALA A 12 34.88 17.78 -25.55
CA ALA A 12 34.70 17.39 -24.16
C ALA A 12 36.01 16.90 -23.53
N GLN A 13 36.44 17.55 -22.44
CA GLN A 13 37.61 17.14 -21.68
C GLN A 13 37.21 16.07 -20.67
N ASN A 14 37.77 14.87 -20.80
CA ASN A 14 37.49 13.77 -19.87
C ASN A 14 38.37 13.92 -18.62
N SER A 15 37.75 14.17 -17.46
CA SER A 15 38.45 14.28 -16.18
C SER A 15 38.90 12.90 -15.68
N LYS A 16 40.21 12.63 -15.74
CA LYS A 16 40.82 11.44 -15.12
C LYS A 16 41.16 11.77 -13.66
N GLY A 17 40.32 11.32 -12.73
CA GLY A 17 40.66 11.26 -11.30
C GLY A 17 41.62 10.09 -10.99
N PRO A 18 42.51 10.21 -10.00
CA PRO A 18 43.50 9.18 -9.72
C PRO A 18 42.86 7.96 -9.00
N HIS A 19 42.83 6.86 -9.74
CA HIS A 19 42.95 5.45 -9.30
C HIS A 19 43.01 5.16 -7.78
N SER A 20 42.07 4.35 -7.30
CA SER A 20 42.36 3.32 -6.30
C SER A 20 41.65 2.04 -6.70
N SER A 21 42.40 1.12 -7.30
CA SER A 21 42.04 -0.30 -7.32
C SER A 21 42.15 -0.85 -5.91
N ARG A 22 41.04 -1.36 -5.35
CA ARG A 22 41.12 -2.25 -4.20
C ARG A 22 40.00 -3.29 -4.21
N THR A 23 40.41 -4.50 -4.60
CA THR A 23 39.95 -5.83 -4.17
C THR A 23 38.50 -6.23 -4.38
N SER A 24 38.34 -7.24 -5.23
CA SER A 24 37.21 -8.16 -5.32
C SER A 24 36.84 -8.76 -3.96
N SER A 25 35.58 -8.58 -3.54
CA SER A 25 34.93 -9.39 -2.51
C SER A 25 33.63 -9.98 -3.06
N ALA A 26 33.47 -11.27 -2.81
CA ALA A 26 32.44 -12.16 -3.28
C ALA A 26 31.00 -11.75 -2.89
N GLY A 27 30.07 -12.31 -3.66
CA GLY A 27 28.64 -12.32 -3.36
C GLY A 27 27.91 -11.18 -4.05
N SER A 28 27.26 -11.48 -5.17
CA SER A 28 26.11 -10.70 -5.61
C SER A 28 25.03 -10.91 -4.54
N ALA A 29 25.11 -10.16 -3.45
CA ALA A 29 24.05 -10.11 -2.46
C ALA A 29 22.81 -9.63 -3.21
N SER A 30 21.78 -10.47 -3.28
CA SER A 30 20.48 -10.09 -3.82
C SER A 30 20.06 -8.82 -3.08
N ARG A 31 20.11 -7.67 -3.76
CA ARG A 31 19.65 -6.41 -3.20
C ARG A 31 18.19 -6.63 -2.81
N PRO A 32 17.80 -6.43 -1.54
CA PRO A 32 16.40 -6.57 -1.16
C PRO A 32 15.60 -5.65 -2.09
N GLN A 33 14.57 -6.19 -2.75
CA GLN A 33 13.67 -5.38 -3.54
C GLN A 33 13.10 -4.30 -2.63
N ALA A 34 13.11 -3.05 -3.10
CA ALA A 34 12.50 -1.96 -2.36
C ALA A 34 11.04 -2.34 -2.09
N ALA A 35 10.68 -2.44 -0.81
CA ALA A 35 9.32 -2.71 -0.41
C ALA A 35 8.49 -1.45 -0.63
N ASP A 36 7.35 -1.58 -1.28
CA ASP A 36 6.39 -0.48 -1.36
C ASP A 36 5.84 -0.20 0.04
N SER A 37 5.82 1.08 0.42
CA SER A 37 5.18 1.56 1.65
C SER A 37 3.80 2.11 1.31
N VAL A 38 2.82 1.80 2.15
CA VAL A 38 1.49 2.39 2.09
C VAL A 38 1.30 3.23 3.34
N ASP A 39 1.18 4.54 3.15
CA ASP A 39 0.88 5.48 4.25
C ASP A 39 -0.62 5.79 4.26
N ILE A 40 -1.26 5.62 5.42
CA ILE A 40 -2.66 5.97 5.61
C ILE A 40 -2.75 7.46 5.97
N SER A 41 -3.68 8.18 5.34
CA SER A 41 -3.87 9.59 5.62
C SER A 41 -4.42 9.80 7.04
N ALA A 42 -4.00 10.89 7.72
CA ALA A 42 -4.50 11.23 9.05
C ALA A 42 -6.04 11.37 9.12
N ALA A 43 -6.68 11.77 8.02
CA ALA A 43 -8.14 11.82 7.94
C ALA A 43 -8.80 10.44 7.96
N ALA A 44 -8.16 9.44 7.33
CA ALA A 44 -8.64 8.06 7.34
C ALA A 44 -8.44 7.40 8.71
N GLU A 45 -7.32 7.69 9.39
CA GLU A 45 -7.11 7.22 10.77
C GLU A 45 -8.17 7.80 11.72
N ALA A 46 -8.43 9.10 11.66
CA ALA A 46 -9.47 9.73 12.48
C ALA A 46 -10.88 9.17 12.18
N ALA A 47 -11.18 8.81 10.93
CA ALA A 47 -12.45 8.20 10.56
C ALA A 47 -12.59 6.76 11.10
N LEU A 48 -11.49 6.00 11.13
CA LEU A 48 -11.46 4.65 11.73
C LEU A 48 -11.67 4.73 13.24
N GLU A 49 -10.96 5.61 13.94
CA GLU A 49 -11.15 5.81 15.38
C GLU A 49 -12.57 6.26 15.72
N ALA A 50 -13.16 7.14 14.91
CA ALA A 50 -14.55 7.56 15.08
C ALA A 50 -15.53 6.39 14.86
N SER A 51 -15.23 5.48 13.94
CA SER A 51 -16.07 4.30 13.66
C SER A 51 -15.93 3.21 14.73
N GLU A 52 -14.75 3.09 15.35
CA GLU A 52 -14.49 2.14 16.45
C GLU A 52 -15.16 2.55 17.78
N THR A 53 -15.73 3.75 17.87
CA THR A 53 -16.39 4.20 19.11
C THR A 53 -17.60 3.36 19.51
N ASP A 54 -18.28 2.73 18.55
CA ASP A 54 -19.29 1.70 18.81
C ASP A 54 -18.59 0.34 18.91
N GLY A 55 -18.06 0.03 20.09
CA GLY A 55 -17.51 -1.29 20.38
C GLY A 55 -18.50 -2.44 20.12
N VAL A 56 -18.07 -3.68 20.36
CA VAL A 56 -18.94 -4.85 20.12
C VAL A 56 -20.25 -4.71 20.91
N ARG A 57 -21.38 -4.64 20.20
CA ARG A 57 -22.74 -4.62 20.78
C ARG A 57 -23.08 -5.98 21.39
N ALA A 58 -22.60 -6.22 22.60
CA ALA A 58 -22.66 -7.50 23.28
C ALA A 58 -24.10 -8.06 23.39
N ASP A 59 -25.09 -7.20 23.67
CA ASP A 59 -26.49 -7.61 23.76
C ASP A 59 -27.04 -8.14 22.43
N LEU A 60 -26.73 -7.45 21.32
CA LEU A 60 -27.15 -7.89 19.99
C LEU A 60 -26.50 -9.22 19.64
N VAL A 61 -25.22 -9.36 19.95
CA VAL A 61 -24.47 -10.61 19.73
C VAL A 61 -25.07 -11.77 20.53
N ALA A 62 -25.41 -11.54 21.81
CA ALA A 62 -26.03 -12.56 22.65
C ALA A 62 -27.40 -13.00 22.10
N ARG A 63 -28.24 -12.04 21.68
CA ARG A 63 -29.53 -12.32 21.05
C ARG A 63 -29.37 -13.15 19.77
N ILE A 64 -28.50 -12.72 18.86
CA ILE A 64 -28.31 -13.41 17.57
C ILE A 64 -27.77 -14.83 17.80
N ARG A 65 -26.85 -15.04 18.76
CA ARG A 65 -26.40 -16.40 19.12
C ARG A 65 -27.56 -17.28 19.56
N GLY A 66 -28.51 -16.74 20.34
CA GLY A 66 -29.72 -17.45 20.72
C GLY A 66 -30.60 -17.83 19.53
N GLU A 67 -30.81 -16.91 18.58
CA GLU A 67 -31.57 -17.16 17.34
C GLU A 67 -30.90 -18.23 16.46
N ILE A 68 -29.57 -18.26 16.40
CA ILE A 68 -28.81 -19.28 15.67
C ILE A 68 -28.95 -20.64 16.35
N ALA A 69 -28.80 -20.70 17.68
CA ALA A 69 -28.92 -21.93 18.45
C ALA A 69 -30.33 -22.55 18.36
N SER A 70 -31.37 -21.71 18.23
CA SER A 70 -32.75 -22.17 18.04
C SER A 70 -33.10 -22.49 16.58
N GLY A 71 -32.21 -22.20 15.63
CA GLY A 71 -32.44 -22.36 14.19
C GLY A 71 -33.40 -21.34 13.59
N SER A 72 -33.84 -20.32 14.36
CA SER A 72 -34.76 -19.28 13.88
C SER A 72 -34.04 -18.12 13.16
N TYR A 73 -32.72 -18.13 13.12
CA TYR A 73 -31.95 -17.07 12.48
C TYR A 73 -32.07 -17.09 10.95
N GLU A 74 -32.19 -18.27 10.35
CA GLU A 74 -32.26 -18.45 8.89
C GLU A 74 -33.70 -18.25 8.40
N THR A 75 -33.97 -17.09 7.82
CA THR A 75 -35.24 -16.80 7.14
C THR A 75 -34.99 -16.52 5.67
N PRO A 76 -35.97 -16.75 4.77
CA PRO A 76 -35.82 -16.46 3.35
C PRO A 76 -35.34 -15.03 3.09
N GLU A 77 -35.90 -14.06 3.80
CA GLU A 77 -35.59 -12.63 3.63
C GLU A 77 -34.14 -12.31 4.04
N LYS A 78 -33.64 -12.95 5.10
CA LYS A 78 -32.24 -12.79 5.52
C LYS A 78 -31.29 -13.47 4.54
N MET A 79 -31.69 -14.57 3.91
CA MET A 79 -30.89 -15.27 2.90
C MET A 79 -30.79 -14.46 1.60
N ASP A 80 -31.90 -13.92 1.12
CA ASP A 80 -31.91 -13.04 -0.06
C ASP A 80 -31.02 -11.82 0.16
N ALA A 81 -31.17 -11.13 1.31
CA ALA A 81 -30.35 -9.98 1.65
C ALA A 81 -28.86 -10.33 1.85
N ALA A 82 -28.53 -11.55 2.29
CA ALA A 82 -27.15 -12.00 2.40
C ALA A 82 -26.54 -12.27 1.02
N LEU A 83 -27.33 -12.85 0.10
CA LEU A 83 -26.91 -13.10 -1.28
C LEU A 83 -26.63 -11.78 -2.00
N ASP A 84 -27.54 -10.81 -1.90
CA ASP A 84 -27.37 -9.49 -2.52
C ASP A 84 -26.09 -8.80 -2.06
N ARG A 85 -25.83 -8.78 -0.74
CA ARG A 85 -24.59 -8.20 -0.18
C ARG A 85 -23.34 -8.96 -0.59
N LEU A 86 -23.42 -10.28 -0.73
CA LEU A 86 -22.30 -11.08 -1.20
C LEU A 86 -21.96 -10.71 -2.64
N LEU A 87 -22.97 -10.57 -3.51
CA LEU A 87 -22.78 -10.18 -4.91
C LEU A 87 -22.21 -8.76 -5.02
N ASP A 88 -22.68 -7.82 -4.20
CA ASP A 88 -22.13 -6.45 -4.12
C ASP A 88 -20.67 -6.43 -3.65
N ALA A 89 -20.29 -7.33 -2.73
CA ALA A 89 -18.93 -7.38 -2.21
C ALA A 89 -17.90 -7.99 -3.19
N ILE A 90 -18.34 -8.80 -4.17
CA ILE A 90 -17.46 -9.46 -5.14
C ILE A 90 -17.51 -8.84 -6.55
N GLY A 91 -18.48 -7.96 -6.81
CA GLY A 91 -18.62 -7.23 -8.08
C GLY A 91 -17.79 -5.97 -8.12
#